data_AF-A0A662K9P9-F1
#
_entry.id   AF-A0A662K9P9-F1
#
_cell.length_a   1.000
_cell.length_b   1.000
_cell.length_c   1.000
_cell.angle_alpha   90.00
_cell.angle_beta   90.00
_cell.angle_gamma   90.00
#
_symmetry.space_group_name_H-M   'P 1'
#
loop_
_entity.id
_entity.type
_entity.pdbx_description
1 polymer ?
#
loop_
_entity_poly.entity_id
_entity_poly.type
_entity_poly.pdbx_seq_one_letter_code
_entity_poly.pdbx_strand_id
1 'polypeptide(L)'
;MERKYMDRLVGKYCKIVMKEPGEERAYAIYGVIEDIDHDSGFVLVDSEQGLGCISLKTIIAIKPSRRREIRRDERAFVGIGTLIVFIAIILVAAVAASVLIRTGENLQQRANKVGLQTTREVSSGLVITDVTGYTDENKTHITHLALVVRPRAGSQDIDLRHTVLYIQYDQLAVLSYSEDPGYTAPRVSEKGVFHTLNVTLNATTYGVIVIHDADGSIYRNHGMNIGDSAIIIVNLSASFNSSGLPPRGSISGKLVPEIGAPGTFSVVAPCVFTTRVIDLY
;
A
#
# COMPACT_ATOMS: atom_id res chain seq x y z
N MET A 1 33.84 -26.00 -86.71
CA MET A 1 33.75 -24.87 -85.75
C MET A 1 33.22 -25.31 -84.38
N GLU A 2 32.57 -26.49 -84.28
CA GLU A 2 31.92 -26.98 -83.04
C GLU A 2 32.88 -27.56 -81.98
N ARG A 3 33.98 -28.24 -82.37
CA ARG A 3 34.93 -28.84 -81.39
C ARG A 3 35.53 -27.84 -80.41
N LYS A 4 35.99 -26.67 -80.91
CA LYS A 4 36.54 -25.57 -80.07
C LYS A 4 35.53 -24.95 -79.10
N TYR A 5 34.22 -25.12 -79.33
CA TYR A 5 33.18 -24.59 -78.45
C TYR A 5 32.89 -25.55 -77.29
N MET A 6 32.95 -26.86 -77.56
CA MET A 6 32.79 -27.92 -76.55
C MET A 6 33.95 -27.92 -75.55
N ASP A 7 35.19 -27.67 -76.00
CA ASP A 7 36.36 -27.58 -75.10
C ASP A 7 36.24 -26.44 -74.07
N ARG A 8 35.43 -25.40 -74.35
CA ARG A 8 35.17 -24.30 -73.41
C ARG A 8 34.15 -24.66 -72.31
N LEU A 9 33.56 -25.84 -72.40
CA LEU A 9 32.61 -26.39 -71.43
C LEU A 9 33.30 -27.31 -70.41
N VAL A 10 34.55 -27.72 -70.68
CA VAL A 10 35.41 -28.42 -69.72
C VAL A 10 35.62 -27.54 -68.48
N GLY A 11 35.48 -28.13 -67.29
CA GLY A 11 35.50 -27.48 -65.98
C GLY A 11 34.21 -26.73 -65.61
N LYS A 12 33.15 -26.79 -66.42
CA LYS A 12 31.87 -26.12 -66.12
C LYS A 12 30.77 -27.11 -65.78
N TYR A 13 29.96 -26.75 -64.79
CA TYR A 13 28.71 -27.44 -64.48
C TYR A 13 27.72 -27.26 -65.64
N CYS A 14 27.37 -28.35 -66.29
CA CYS A 14 26.54 -28.37 -67.49
C CYS A 14 25.32 -29.27 -67.29
N LYS A 15 24.21 -28.88 -67.92
CA LYS A 15 23.09 -29.76 -68.18
C LYS A 15 23.34 -30.42 -69.54
N ILE A 16 23.45 -31.73 -69.55
CA ILE A 16 23.74 -32.54 -70.73
C ILE A 16 22.50 -33.34 -71.05
N VAL A 17 21.94 -33.14 -72.24
CA VAL A 17 20.74 -33.83 -72.73
C VAL A 17 21.18 -34.93 -73.69
N MET A 18 20.77 -36.16 -73.40
CA MET A 18 21.15 -37.37 -74.13
C MET A 18 19.92 -38.09 -74.66
N LYS A 19 20.09 -38.83 -75.76
CA LYS A 19 19.10 -39.74 -76.31
C LYS A 19 19.82 -40.93 -76.92
N GLU A 20 19.46 -42.13 -76.48
CA GLU A 20 20.04 -43.34 -77.02
C GLU A 20 19.41 -43.69 -78.38
N PRO A 21 20.17 -44.32 -79.31
CA PRO A 21 19.63 -44.69 -80.62
C PRO A 21 18.57 -45.78 -80.47
N GLY A 22 17.30 -45.43 -80.73
CA GLY A 22 16.16 -46.35 -80.66
C GLY A 22 15.14 -46.01 -79.56
N GLU A 23 15.49 -45.12 -78.63
CA GLU A 23 14.55 -44.61 -77.62
C GLU A 23 13.84 -43.34 -78.11
N GLU A 24 12.56 -43.16 -77.80
CA GLU A 24 11.83 -41.92 -78.11
C GLU A 24 12.14 -40.78 -77.13
N ARG A 25 12.55 -41.10 -75.90
CA ARG A 25 12.74 -40.14 -74.80
C ARG A 25 14.19 -39.69 -74.65
N ALA A 26 14.39 -38.42 -74.34
CA ALA A 26 15.69 -37.87 -73.99
C ALA A 26 15.82 -37.73 -72.47
N TYR A 27 16.99 -38.03 -71.92
CA TYR A 27 17.33 -37.87 -70.51
C TYR A 27 18.28 -36.70 -70.32
N ALA A 28 18.27 -36.08 -69.14
CA ALA A 28 19.18 -34.99 -68.81
C ALA A 28 19.97 -35.31 -67.55
N ILE A 29 21.30 -35.22 -67.68
CA ILE A 29 22.24 -35.37 -66.56
C ILE A 29 22.84 -34.00 -66.27
N TYR A 30 23.07 -33.72 -64.99
CA TYR A 30 23.75 -32.51 -64.54
C TYR A 30 25.08 -32.90 -63.90
N GLY A 31 26.16 -32.26 -64.31
CA GLY A 31 27.49 -32.55 -63.81
C GLY A 31 28.53 -31.59 -64.36
N VAL A 32 29.72 -31.64 -63.80
CA VAL A 32 30.89 -30.92 -64.31
C VAL A 32 31.51 -31.76 -65.42
N ILE A 33 31.79 -31.15 -66.57
CA ILE A 33 32.53 -31.83 -67.63
C ILE A 33 34.00 -31.79 -67.26
N GLU A 34 34.59 -32.94 -66.95
CA GLU A 34 36.01 -33.06 -66.55
C GLU A 34 36.92 -33.09 -67.77
N ASP A 35 36.53 -33.82 -68.82
CA ASP A 35 37.31 -33.90 -70.05
C ASP A 35 36.44 -34.32 -71.25
N ILE A 36 36.88 -34.00 -72.46
CA ILE A 36 36.24 -34.38 -73.73
C ILE A 36 37.30 -34.99 -74.64
N ASP A 37 37.24 -36.31 -74.82
CA ASP A 37 38.09 -37.02 -75.76
C ASP A 37 37.38 -37.11 -77.13
N HIS A 38 37.84 -36.28 -78.07
CA HIS A 38 37.31 -36.22 -79.43
C HIS A 38 37.75 -37.39 -80.32
N ASP A 39 38.86 -38.05 -80.00
CA ASP A 39 39.41 -39.16 -80.79
C ASP A 39 38.71 -40.47 -80.42
N SER A 40 38.49 -40.69 -79.12
CA SER A 40 37.76 -41.86 -78.62
C SER A 40 36.24 -41.67 -78.66
N GLY A 41 35.74 -40.44 -78.75
CA GLY A 41 34.32 -40.16 -78.93
C GLY A 41 33.50 -40.12 -77.63
N PHE A 42 34.09 -39.80 -76.49
CA PHE A 42 33.43 -39.79 -75.18
C PHE A 42 33.71 -38.49 -74.38
N VAL A 43 32.79 -38.17 -73.47
CA VAL A 43 32.86 -37.06 -72.51
C VAL A 43 32.87 -37.62 -71.10
N LEU A 44 33.79 -37.15 -70.26
CA LEU A 44 33.83 -37.44 -68.84
C LEU A 44 33.03 -36.39 -68.08
N VAL A 45 32.07 -36.84 -67.29
CA VAL A 45 31.14 -36.00 -66.53
C VAL A 45 31.18 -36.43 -65.07
N ASP A 46 31.60 -35.54 -64.19
CA ASP A 46 31.47 -35.72 -62.75
C ASP A 46 30.09 -35.25 -62.28
N SER A 47 29.25 -36.19 -61.83
CA SER A 47 27.89 -35.96 -61.37
C SER A 47 27.76 -36.26 -59.88
N GLU A 48 26.61 -35.98 -59.25
CA GLU A 48 26.37 -36.31 -57.83
C GLU A 48 26.45 -37.82 -57.53
N GLN A 49 26.38 -38.67 -58.56
CA GLN A 49 26.53 -40.12 -58.46
C GLN A 49 27.96 -40.62 -58.74
N GLY A 50 28.90 -39.72 -59.04
CA GLY A 50 30.30 -40.02 -59.39
C GLY A 50 30.66 -39.73 -60.85
N LEU A 51 31.88 -40.12 -61.23
CA LEU A 51 32.47 -39.87 -62.54
C LEU A 51 31.93 -40.86 -63.58
N GLY A 52 31.22 -40.35 -64.58
CA GLY A 52 30.63 -41.14 -65.68
C GLY A 52 31.25 -40.81 -67.03
N CYS A 53 31.36 -41.81 -67.91
CA CYS A 53 31.76 -41.62 -69.31
C CYS A 53 30.54 -41.72 -70.23
N ILE A 54 30.43 -40.81 -71.20
CA ILE A 54 29.24 -40.65 -72.03
C ILE A 54 29.65 -40.52 -73.49
N SER A 55 29.03 -41.26 -74.39
CA SER A 55 29.37 -41.16 -75.82
C SER A 55 28.93 -39.83 -76.42
N LEU A 56 29.79 -39.18 -77.20
CA LEU A 56 29.46 -37.97 -77.96
C LEU A 56 28.29 -38.19 -78.93
N LYS A 57 28.07 -39.42 -79.40
CA LYS A 57 26.96 -39.76 -80.31
C LYS A 57 25.58 -39.69 -79.66
N THR A 58 25.50 -39.92 -78.36
CA THR A 58 24.23 -39.91 -77.62
C THR A 58 23.87 -38.53 -77.09
N ILE A 59 24.75 -37.54 -77.19
CA ILE A 59 24.52 -36.18 -76.69
C ILE A 59 23.78 -35.36 -77.75
N ILE A 60 22.58 -34.88 -77.42
CA ILE A 60 21.79 -33.96 -78.26
C ILE A 60 22.22 -32.51 -78.01
N ALA A 61 22.38 -32.12 -76.74
CA ALA A 61 22.68 -30.74 -76.39
C ALA A 61 23.43 -30.64 -75.06
N ILE A 62 24.42 -29.74 -75.01
CA ILE A 62 25.12 -29.37 -73.78
C ILE A 62 24.90 -27.88 -73.53
N LYS A 63 24.46 -27.53 -72.31
CA LYS A 63 24.31 -26.14 -71.90
C LYS A 63 24.90 -25.91 -70.50
N PRO A 64 25.73 -24.87 -70.31
CA PRO A 64 26.20 -24.51 -68.97
C PRO A 64 25.01 -24.14 -68.08
N SER A 65 24.98 -24.70 -66.87
CA SER A 65 23.95 -24.40 -65.86
C SER A 65 24.62 -23.98 -64.56
N ARG A 66 23.98 -23.09 -63.80
CA ARG A 66 24.53 -22.61 -62.54
C ARG A 66 24.01 -23.50 -61.42
N ARG A 67 24.89 -24.18 -60.69
CA ARG A 67 24.51 -24.88 -59.46
C ARG A 67 23.97 -23.82 -58.48
N ARG A 68 22.70 -23.92 -58.10
CA ARG A 68 22.14 -23.07 -57.04
C ARG A 68 22.62 -23.65 -55.71
N GLU A 69 23.70 -23.11 -55.17
CA GLU A 69 24.03 -23.34 -53.77
C GLU A 69 22.92 -22.74 -52.91
N ILE A 70 22.25 -23.58 -52.11
CA ILE A 70 21.33 -23.11 -51.08
C ILE A 70 22.20 -22.38 -50.05
N ARG A 71 22.30 -21.06 -50.17
CA ARG A 71 22.91 -20.22 -49.14
C ARG A 71 22.14 -20.48 -47.86
N ARG A 72 22.80 -21.00 -46.83
CA ARG A 72 22.20 -21.15 -45.50
C ARG A 72 21.72 -19.76 -45.07
N ASP A 73 20.42 -19.63 -44.82
CA ASP A 73 19.80 -18.36 -44.44
C ASP A 73 20.22 -17.97 -43.01
N GLU A 74 21.41 -17.39 -42.87
CA GLU A 74 21.90 -16.80 -41.61
C GLU A 74 20.90 -15.76 -41.06
N ARG A 75 20.10 -15.13 -41.95
CA ARG A 75 19.01 -14.21 -41.59
C ARG A 75 17.92 -14.87 -40.75
N ALA A 76 17.58 -16.13 -41.01
CA ALA A 76 16.59 -16.86 -40.23
C ALA A 76 17.12 -17.15 -38.81
N PHE A 77 18.41 -17.46 -38.68
CA PHE A 77 19.05 -17.68 -37.39
C PHE A 77 19.14 -16.39 -36.55
N VAL A 78 19.46 -15.25 -37.17
CA VAL A 78 19.42 -13.93 -36.50
C VAL A 78 18.00 -13.60 -36.04
N GLY A 79 16.97 -13.88 -36.86
CA GLY A 79 15.57 -13.68 -36.50
C GLY A 79 15.16 -14.46 -35.24
N ILE A 80 15.57 -15.72 -35.13
CA ILE A 80 15.31 -16.55 -33.93
C ILE A 80 15.98 -15.92 -32.70
N GLY A 81 17.24 -15.46 -32.83
CA GLY A 81 17.94 -14.75 -31.76
C GLY A 81 17.20 -13.49 -31.28
N THR A 82 16.65 -12.70 -32.21
CA THR A 82 15.88 -11.50 -31.85
C THR A 82 14.59 -11.82 -31.10
N LEU A 83 13.88 -12.90 -31.46
CA LEU A 83 12.67 -13.33 -30.75
C LEU A 83 12.95 -13.78 -29.32
N ILE A 84 14.07 -14.49 -29.10
CA ILE A 84 14.47 -14.92 -27.75
C ILE A 84 14.73 -13.70 -26.85
N VAL A 85 15.50 -12.73 -27.35
CA VAL A 85 15.79 -11.49 -26.59
C VAL A 85 14.52 -10.68 -26.36
N PHE A 86 13.62 -10.64 -27.34
CA PHE A 86 12.35 -9.94 -27.21
C PHE A 86 11.49 -10.51 -26.08
N ILE A 87 11.34 -11.84 -26.02
CA ILE A 87 10.60 -12.50 -24.93
C ILE A 87 11.29 -12.27 -23.58
N ALA A 88 12.64 -12.35 -23.53
CA ALA A 88 13.39 -12.12 -22.31
C ALA A 88 13.17 -10.70 -21.76
N ILE A 89 13.21 -9.67 -22.61
CA ILE A 89 12.97 -8.28 -22.21
C ILE A 89 11.55 -8.11 -21.68
N ILE A 90 10.55 -8.72 -22.33
CA ILE A 90 9.15 -8.65 -21.86
C ILE A 90 9.01 -9.26 -20.46
N LEU A 91 9.64 -10.41 -20.19
CA LEU A 91 9.59 -11.05 -18.88
C LEU A 91 10.27 -10.20 -17.79
N VAL A 92 11.44 -9.63 -18.09
CA VAL A 92 12.15 -8.73 -17.15
C VAL A 92 11.33 -7.47 -16.90
N ALA A 93 10.74 -6.87 -17.94
CA ALA A 93 9.88 -5.70 -17.84
C ALA A 93 8.63 -5.98 -16.98
N ALA A 94 8.01 -7.15 -17.12
CA ALA A 94 6.85 -7.55 -16.32
C ALA A 94 7.19 -7.67 -14.83
N VAL A 95 8.33 -8.28 -14.48
CA VAL A 95 8.79 -8.38 -13.09
C VAL A 95 9.11 -6.99 -12.53
N ALA A 96 9.82 -6.15 -13.28
CA ALA A 96 10.14 -4.79 -12.87
C ALA A 96 8.88 -3.94 -12.63
N ALA A 97 7.91 -4.02 -13.55
CA ALA A 97 6.63 -3.32 -13.43
C ALA A 97 5.84 -3.78 -12.19
N SER A 98 5.79 -5.08 -11.92
CA SER A 98 5.11 -5.63 -10.74
C SER A 98 5.69 -5.08 -9.43
N VAL A 99 7.02 -5.02 -9.31
CA VAL A 99 7.69 -4.45 -8.13
C VAL A 99 7.41 -2.95 -8.00
N LEU A 100 7.46 -2.21 -9.10
CA LEU A 100 7.17 -0.77 -9.11
C LEU A 100 5.71 -0.48 -8.69
N ILE A 101 4.74 -1.23 -9.19
CA ILE A 101 3.33 -1.07 -8.82
C ILE A 101 3.13 -1.39 -7.34
N ARG A 102 3.62 -2.55 -6.88
CA ARG A 102 3.44 -2.98 -5.48
C ARG A 102 4.07 -2.02 -4.48
N THR A 103 5.23 -1.46 -4.82
CA THR A 103 5.88 -0.45 -3.97
C THR A 103 5.10 0.86 -3.97
N GLY A 104 4.61 1.31 -5.13
CA GLY A 104 3.73 2.47 -5.24
C GLY A 104 2.44 2.34 -4.42
N GLU A 105 1.76 1.19 -4.51
CA GLU A 105 0.52 0.92 -3.78
C GLU A 105 0.72 0.94 -2.26
N ASN A 106 1.77 0.28 -1.76
CA ASN A 106 2.08 0.27 -0.33
C ASN A 106 2.41 1.68 0.18
N LEU A 107 3.18 2.45 -0.59
CA LEU A 107 3.46 3.85 -0.26
C LEU A 107 2.17 4.69 -0.26
N GLN A 108 1.27 4.50 -1.22
CA GLN A 108 0.00 5.21 -1.28
C GLN A 108 -0.93 4.86 -0.10
N GLN A 109 -1.05 3.57 0.24
CA GLN A 109 -1.83 3.12 1.40
C GLN A 109 -1.28 3.71 2.71
N ARG A 110 0.05 3.71 2.88
CA ARG A 110 0.70 4.32 4.04
C ARG A 110 0.50 5.82 4.07
N ALA A 111 0.68 6.51 2.94
CA ALA A 111 0.48 7.96 2.85
C ALA A 111 -0.96 8.35 3.20
N ASN A 112 -1.96 7.60 2.72
CA ASN A 112 -3.37 7.82 3.06
C ASN A 112 -3.64 7.56 4.55
N LYS A 113 -3.13 6.45 5.10
CA LYS A 113 -3.31 6.13 6.52
C LYS A 113 -2.67 7.19 7.42
N VAL A 114 -1.45 7.61 7.13
CA VAL A 114 -0.75 8.66 7.87
C VAL A 114 -1.49 9.98 7.71
N GLY A 115 -1.91 10.35 6.51
CA GLY A 115 -2.69 11.58 6.27
C GLY A 115 -4.00 11.62 7.06
N LEU A 116 -4.73 10.50 7.12
CA LEU A 116 -5.93 10.38 7.94
C LEU A 116 -5.62 10.45 9.44
N GLN A 117 -4.58 9.76 9.91
CA GLN A 117 -4.17 9.77 11.32
C GLN A 117 -3.68 11.15 11.77
N THR A 118 -2.87 11.85 10.96
CA THR A 118 -2.39 13.19 11.30
C THR A 118 -3.51 14.21 11.26
N THR A 119 -4.43 14.11 10.29
CA THR A 119 -5.62 14.96 10.24
C THR A 119 -6.45 14.75 11.51
N ARG A 120 -6.69 13.50 11.92
CA ARG A 120 -7.38 13.16 13.17
C ARG A 120 -6.68 13.72 14.39
N GLU A 121 -5.36 13.59 14.47
CA GLU A 121 -4.57 14.07 15.60
C GLU A 121 -4.62 15.60 15.76
N VAL A 122 -4.67 16.35 14.66
CA VAL A 122 -4.73 17.83 14.74
C VAL A 122 -6.15 18.37 14.84
N SER A 123 -7.15 17.68 14.27
CA SER A 123 -8.54 18.14 14.25
C SER A 123 -9.30 17.75 15.50
N SER A 124 -8.99 16.58 16.07
CA SER A 124 -9.67 16.08 17.26
C SER A 124 -9.12 16.73 18.53
N GLY A 125 -9.98 16.87 19.52
CA GLY A 125 -9.58 17.34 20.83
C GLY A 125 -10.75 17.66 21.73
N LEU A 126 -10.46 17.76 23.02
CA LEU A 126 -11.43 18.13 24.04
C LEU A 126 -11.20 19.57 24.49
N VAL A 127 -12.27 20.20 24.95
CA VAL A 127 -12.22 21.48 25.65
C VAL A 127 -13.01 21.36 26.94
N ILE A 128 -12.45 21.94 28.00
CA ILE A 128 -13.12 22.07 29.28
C ILE A 128 -13.75 23.47 29.28
N THR A 129 -15.07 23.55 29.36
CA THR A 129 -15.78 24.83 29.28
C THR A 129 -15.95 25.48 30.64
N ASP A 130 -16.29 24.70 31.65
CA ASP A 130 -16.65 25.21 32.98
C ASP A 130 -16.07 24.30 34.06
N VAL A 131 -15.71 24.89 35.19
CA VAL A 131 -15.17 24.15 36.34
C VAL A 131 -15.92 24.54 37.61
N THR A 132 -16.67 23.60 38.18
CA THR A 132 -17.43 23.81 39.42
C THR A 132 -16.86 22.98 40.56
N GLY A 133 -16.63 23.62 41.71
CA GLY A 133 -16.23 22.95 42.95
C GLY A 133 -17.42 22.68 43.88
N TYR A 134 -17.38 21.56 44.59
CA TYR A 134 -18.30 21.25 45.70
C TYR A 134 -17.55 21.18 47.02
N THR A 135 -18.03 21.91 48.02
CA THR A 135 -17.41 21.98 49.34
C THR A 135 -17.94 20.93 50.30
N ASP A 136 -17.16 20.64 51.33
CA ASP A 136 -17.64 19.91 52.50
C ASP A 136 -18.76 20.66 53.25
N GLU A 137 -19.45 19.97 54.15
CA GLU A 137 -20.55 20.51 54.96
C GLU A 137 -20.12 21.73 55.79
N ASN A 138 -18.88 21.71 56.26
CA ASN A 138 -18.26 22.78 57.05
C ASN A 138 -17.74 23.94 56.20
N LYS A 139 -17.84 23.88 54.86
CA LYS A 139 -17.37 24.92 53.92
C LYS A 139 -15.91 25.33 54.12
N THR A 140 -15.06 24.39 54.49
CA THR A 140 -13.63 24.65 54.73
C THR A 140 -12.76 24.26 53.53
N HIS A 141 -13.15 23.21 52.79
CA HIS A 141 -12.39 22.65 51.67
C HIS A 141 -13.32 22.23 50.53
N ILE A 142 -12.82 22.28 49.29
CA ILE A 142 -13.48 21.72 48.11
C ILE A 142 -13.14 20.24 48.01
N THR A 143 -14.15 19.38 48.12
CA THR A 143 -14.01 17.92 48.13
C THR A 143 -14.21 17.30 46.76
N HIS A 144 -15.12 17.84 45.94
CA HIS A 144 -15.37 17.33 44.60
C HIS A 144 -15.20 18.43 43.57
N LEU A 145 -14.80 18.03 42.37
CA LEU A 145 -14.66 18.88 41.20
C LEU A 145 -15.55 18.33 40.09
N ALA A 146 -16.30 19.20 39.43
CA ALA A 146 -17.07 18.91 38.24
C ALA A 146 -16.49 19.72 37.07
N LEU A 147 -16.06 19.03 36.02
CA LEU A 147 -15.49 19.60 34.81
C LEU A 147 -16.47 19.39 33.66
N VAL A 148 -17.00 20.47 33.09
CA VAL A 148 -17.84 20.34 31.89
C VAL A 148 -16.94 20.21 30.67
N VAL A 149 -17.09 19.11 29.96
CA VAL A 149 -16.27 18.77 28.79
C VAL A 149 -17.14 18.74 27.53
N ARG A 150 -16.57 19.26 26.45
CA ARG A 150 -17.13 19.26 25.10
C ARG A 150 -16.05 18.89 24.09
N PRO A 151 -16.38 18.24 22.96
CA PRO A 151 -15.41 18.05 21.89
C PRO A 151 -15.24 19.39 21.16
N ARG A 152 -14.04 19.62 20.63
CA ARG A 152 -13.79 20.80 19.79
C ARG A 152 -14.59 20.71 18.49
N ALA A 153 -14.92 21.86 17.93
CA ALA A 153 -15.55 21.91 16.61
C ALA A 153 -14.65 21.25 15.56
N GLY A 154 -15.21 20.35 14.74
CA GLY A 154 -14.44 19.57 13.76
C GLY A 154 -13.68 18.38 14.34
N SER A 155 -13.86 18.08 15.63
CA SER A 155 -13.35 16.85 16.23
C SER A 155 -14.09 15.65 15.65
N GLN A 156 -13.37 14.54 15.48
CA GLN A 156 -14.01 13.24 15.35
C GLN A 156 -14.45 12.74 16.72
N ASP A 157 -15.23 11.67 16.73
CA ASP A 157 -15.74 11.06 17.96
C ASP A 157 -14.57 10.67 18.88
N ILE A 158 -14.70 11.02 20.15
CA ILE A 158 -13.68 10.76 21.18
C ILE A 158 -14.21 9.72 22.15
N ASP A 159 -13.46 8.64 22.36
CA ASP A 159 -13.80 7.63 23.36
C ASP A 159 -13.33 8.07 24.76
N LEU A 160 -14.27 8.22 25.69
CA LEU A 160 -14.03 8.63 27.07
C LEU A 160 -13.36 7.55 27.93
N ARG A 161 -13.38 6.29 27.51
CA ARG A 161 -12.75 5.17 28.25
C ARG A 161 -11.24 5.26 28.25
N HIS A 162 -10.67 5.68 27.13
CA HIS A 162 -9.22 5.78 26.92
C HIS A 162 -8.68 7.19 27.23
N THR A 163 -9.43 8.00 27.97
CA THR A 163 -8.96 9.34 28.38
C THR A 163 -8.32 9.29 29.75
N VAL A 164 -7.29 10.10 29.93
CA VAL A 164 -6.55 10.21 31.19
C VAL A 164 -6.64 11.66 31.67
N LEU A 165 -7.09 11.82 32.91
CA LEU A 165 -7.17 13.11 33.57
C LEU A 165 -5.97 13.29 34.50
N TYR A 166 -5.20 14.33 34.24
CA TYR A 166 -4.12 14.77 35.11
C TYR A 166 -4.62 15.94 35.94
N ILE A 167 -4.47 15.85 37.26
CA ILE A 167 -4.78 16.94 38.19
C ILE A 167 -3.56 17.19 39.05
N GLN A 168 -3.14 18.44 39.12
CA GLN A 168 -1.98 18.89 39.85
C GLN A 168 -2.38 19.96 40.85
N TYR A 169 -2.04 19.69 42.11
CA TYR A 169 -2.09 20.67 43.20
C TYR A 169 -0.71 20.68 43.89
N ASP A 170 -0.56 19.93 44.99
CA ASP A 170 0.71 19.67 45.68
C ASP A 170 1.37 18.37 45.19
N GLN A 171 0.54 17.44 44.72
CA GLN A 171 0.94 16.21 44.06
C GLN A 171 0.23 16.09 42.70
N LEU A 172 0.80 15.28 41.80
CA LEU A 172 0.19 14.94 40.52
C LEU A 172 -0.66 13.67 40.70
N ALA A 173 -1.98 13.83 40.62
CA ALA A 173 -2.92 12.72 40.55
C ALA A 173 -3.23 12.40 39.09
N VAL A 174 -3.22 11.11 38.75
CA VAL A 174 -3.58 10.60 37.43
C VAL A 174 -4.83 9.75 37.60
N LEU A 175 -5.90 10.13 36.91
CA LEU A 175 -7.18 9.45 36.98
C LEU A 175 -7.55 8.86 35.62
N SER A 176 -8.06 7.64 35.64
CA SER A 176 -8.58 6.94 34.48
C SER A 176 -10.07 6.68 34.62
N TYR A 177 -10.73 6.34 33.52
CA TYR A 177 -12.08 5.84 33.57
C TYR A 177 -12.12 4.44 34.20
N SER A 178 -13.17 4.12 34.97
CA SER A 178 -13.46 2.75 35.39
C SER A 178 -14.67 2.22 34.62
N GLU A 179 -14.58 0.99 34.11
CA GLU A 179 -15.67 0.30 33.41
C GLU A 179 -16.69 -0.34 34.36
N ASP A 180 -16.47 -0.23 35.68
CA ASP A 180 -17.40 -0.73 36.68
C ASP A 180 -18.78 -0.03 36.56
N PRO A 181 -19.88 -0.74 36.86
CA PRO A 181 -21.22 -0.17 36.78
C PRO A 181 -21.38 0.99 37.78
N GLY A 182 -21.89 2.13 37.28
CA GLY A 182 -22.24 3.30 38.09
C GLY A 182 -21.24 4.46 38.04
N TYR A 183 -20.14 4.32 37.30
CA TYR A 183 -19.23 5.43 36.96
C TYR A 183 -19.76 6.33 35.84
N THR A 184 -20.75 5.87 35.07
CA THR A 184 -21.44 6.68 34.07
C THR A 184 -22.92 6.82 34.40
N ALA A 185 -23.40 8.05 34.44
CA ALA A 185 -24.82 8.37 34.63
C ALA A 185 -25.44 8.97 33.35
N PRO A 186 -26.61 8.48 32.91
CA PRO A 186 -27.25 8.93 31.66
C PRO A 186 -27.86 10.33 31.75
N ARG A 187 -28.07 10.82 32.97
CA ARG A 187 -28.63 12.15 33.25
C ARG A 187 -28.28 12.56 34.68
N VAL A 188 -28.35 13.86 34.94
CA VAL A 188 -28.27 14.40 36.30
C VAL A 188 -29.44 13.89 37.14
N SER A 189 -29.16 13.43 38.36
CA SER A 189 -30.18 12.95 39.30
C SER A 189 -30.95 14.10 39.94
N GLU A 190 -32.14 13.82 40.48
CA GLU A 190 -32.96 14.82 41.20
C GLU A 190 -32.25 15.39 42.44
N LYS A 191 -31.23 14.69 42.95
CA LYS A 191 -30.40 15.12 44.09
C LYS A 191 -29.25 16.05 43.69
N GLY A 192 -29.09 16.32 42.40
CA GLY A 192 -28.05 17.20 41.85
C GLY A 192 -26.81 16.47 41.33
N VAL A 193 -25.95 17.24 40.64
CA VAL A 193 -24.76 16.73 39.91
C VAL A 193 -23.82 15.91 40.79
N PHE A 194 -23.50 16.39 41.99
CA PHE A 194 -22.56 15.74 42.91
C PHE A 194 -23.10 14.50 43.64
N HIS A 195 -24.41 14.20 43.49
CA HIS A 195 -25.06 13.01 44.05
C HIS A 195 -25.66 12.13 42.94
N THR A 196 -25.22 12.31 41.70
CA THR A 196 -25.75 11.58 40.54
C THR A 196 -25.07 10.23 40.34
N LEU A 197 -23.78 10.11 40.67
CA LEU A 197 -23.05 8.85 40.54
C LEU A 197 -23.45 7.89 41.67
N ASN A 198 -23.67 6.62 41.31
CA ASN A 198 -24.07 5.57 42.25
C ASN A 198 -22.85 4.90 42.93
N VAL A 199 -21.66 5.43 42.70
CA VAL A 199 -20.39 4.89 43.20
C VAL A 199 -19.59 6.00 43.85
N THR A 200 -18.91 5.67 44.95
CA THR A 200 -17.93 6.56 45.57
C THR A 200 -16.65 6.56 44.73
N LEU A 201 -16.27 7.73 44.21
CA LEU A 201 -15.07 7.88 43.40
C LEU A 201 -13.79 7.67 44.23
N ASN A 202 -12.88 6.85 43.70
CA ASN A 202 -11.60 6.52 44.31
C ASN A 202 -10.52 7.55 43.91
N ALA A 203 -9.31 7.40 44.46
CA ALA A 203 -8.18 8.29 44.19
C ALA A 203 -7.68 8.28 42.74
N THR A 204 -7.99 7.22 41.99
CA THR A 204 -7.47 6.96 40.63
C THR A 204 -8.55 6.95 39.56
N THR A 205 -9.81 7.19 39.92
CA THR A 205 -10.94 7.06 39.00
C THR A 205 -11.78 8.33 38.95
N TYR A 206 -12.23 8.69 37.75
CA TYR A 206 -13.21 9.75 37.56
C TYR A 206 -14.55 9.16 37.10
N GLY A 207 -15.64 9.88 37.38
CA GLY A 207 -16.98 9.54 36.90
C GLY A 207 -17.43 10.46 35.78
N VAL A 208 -18.34 9.99 34.95
CA VAL A 208 -18.90 10.70 33.80
C VAL A 208 -20.40 10.86 33.98
N ILE A 209 -20.92 12.06 33.77
CA ILE A 209 -22.34 12.34 33.75
C ILE A 209 -22.69 12.98 32.43
N VAL A 210 -23.71 12.44 31.77
CA VAL A 210 -24.19 12.97 30.51
C VAL A 210 -25.13 14.16 30.76
N ILE A 211 -24.90 15.27 30.05
CA ILE A 211 -25.79 16.46 30.09
C ILE A 211 -26.57 16.57 28.78
N HIS A 212 -25.83 16.65 27.68
CA HIS A 212 -26.36 16.80 26.33
C HIS A 212 -25.84 15.65 25.51
N ASP A 213 -26.75 14.77 25.11
CA ASP A 213 -26.49 13.59 24.29
C ASP A 213 -27.80 13.25 23.57
N ALA A 214 -27.83 13.45 22.26
CA ALA A 214 -29.04 13.30 21.46
C ALA A 214 -29.26 11.85 21.00
N ASP A 215 -28.18 11.08 20.83
CA ASP A 215 -28.17 9.74 20.27
C ASP A 215 -27.85 8.64 21.31
N GLY A 216 -27.53 9.03 22.54
CA GLY A 216 -27.16 8.12 23.63
C GLY A 216 -25.73 7.58 23.50
N SER A 217 -24.88 8.27 22.75
CA SER A 217 -23.51 7.85 22.38
C SER A 217 -22.62 7.68 23.62
N ILE A 218 -22.73 8.61 24.58
CA ILE A 218 -21.87 8.64 25.77
C ILE A 218 -22.28 7.54 26.74
N TYR A 219 -23.58 7.38 27.00
CA TYR A 219 -24.04 6.39 27.99
C TYR A 219 -23.85 4.94 27.51
N ARG A 220 -24.05 4.68 26.21
CA ARG A 220 -23.99 3.32 25.67
C ARG A 220 -22.59 2.91 25.25
N ASN A 221 -21.90 3.81 24.55
CA ASN A 221 -20.65 3.51 23.87
C ASN A 221 -19.47 4.31 24.42
N HIS A 222 -19.70 5.26 25.35
CA HIS A 222 -18.68 6.16 25.89
C HIS A 222 -17.98 7.03 24.83
N GLY A 223 -18.55 7.07 23.62
CA GLY A 223 -18.10 7.92 22.54
C GLY A 223 -18.78 9.28 22.65
N MET A 224 -18.02 10.34 22.47
CA MET A 224 -18.48 11.71 22.55
C MET A 224 -18.41 12.34 21.17
N ASN A 225 -19.57 12.65 20.59
CA ASN A 225 -19.70 13.18 19.23
C ASN A 225 -19.82 14.72 19.25
N ILE A 226 -19.90 15.33 18.06
CA ILE A 226 -20.08 16.78 17.93
C ILE A 226 -21.45 17.23 18.46
N GLY A 227 -21.42 18.11 19.46
CA GLY A 227 -22.63 18.65 20.09
C GLY A 227 -22.90 18.05 21.47
N ASP A 228 -22.24 16.94 21.78
CA ASP A 228 -22.33 16.30 23.08
C ASP A 228 -21.62 17.11 24.17
N SER A 229 -22.14 16.99 25.38
CA SER A 229 -21.56 17.57 26.59
C SER A 229 -21.68 16.61 27.76
N ALA A 230 -20.56 16.38 28.43
CA ALA A 230 -20.51 15.57 29.63
C ALA A 230 -19.88 16.37 30.79
N ILE A 231 -20.18 15.95 32.02
CA ILE A 231 -19.49 16.39 33.23
C ILE A 231 -18.58 15.26 33.65
N ILE A 232 -17.31 15.57 33.86
CA ILE A 232 -16.37 14.69 34.54
C ILE A 232 -16.34 15.08 36.01
N ILE A 233 -16.70 14.16 36.90
CA ILE A 233 -16.62 14.35 38.34
C ILE A 233 -15.39 13.65 38.89
N VAL A 234 -14.71 14.36 39.78
CA VAL A 234 -13.55 13.86 40.52
C VAL A 234 -13.71 14.13 41.99
N ASN A 235 -13.29 13.16 42.81
CA ASN A 235 -13.17 13.33 44.24
C ASN A 235 -11.72 13.77 44.60
N LEU A 236 -11.55 15.04 44.94
CA LEU A 236 -10.26 15.64 45.26
C LEU A 236 -9.73 15.16 46.62
N SER A 237 -10.60 14.91 47.60
CA SER A 237 -10.15 14.44 48.92
C SER A 237 -9.55 13.04 48.83
N ALA A 238 -10.18 12.15 48.05
CA ALA A 238 -9.63 10.84 47.75
C ALA A 238 -8.36 10.92 46.89
N SER A 239 -8.36 11.73 45.83
CA SER A 239 -7.24 11.83 44.87
C SER A 239 -5.94 12.33 45.50
N PHE A 240 -6.04 13.27 46.45
CA PHE A 240 -4.87 13.84 47.12
C PHE A 240 -4.63 13.27 48.52
N ASN A 241 -5.41 12.25 48.93
CA ASN A 241 -5.40 11.69 50.29
C ASN A 241 -5.38 12.80 51.38
N SER A 242 -6.19 13.84 51.17
CA SER A 242 -6.21 15.06 51.98
C SER A 242 -7.66 15.53 52.19
N SER A 243 -7.87 16.59 52.97
CA SER A 243 -9.18 17.20 53.19
C SER A 243 -9.77 17.87 51.93
N GLY A 244 -9.05 17.89 50.81
CA GLY A 244 -9.44 18.55 49.56
C GLY A 244 -8.72 19.89 49.35
N LEU A 245 -9.21 20.70 48.42
CA LEU A 245 -8.58 21.97 48.08
C LEU A 245 -8.93 23.06 49.12
N PRO A 246 -7.95 23.67 49.81
CA PRO A 246 -8.21 24.75 50.75
C PRO A 246 -8.55 26.07 50.02
N PRO A 247 -9.07 27.09 50.74
CA PRO A 247 -9.30 28.41 50.18
C PRO A 247 -7.99 29.02 49.68
N ARG A 248 -8.03 29.75 48.56
CA ARG A 248 -6.84 30.26 47.81
C ARG A 248 -5.92 29.18 47.21
N GLY A 249 -6.30 27.90 47.26
CA GLY A 249 -5.55 26.85 46.57
C GLY A 249 -5.67 27.00 45.04
N SER A 250 -4.55 26.89 44.33
CA SER A 250 -4.52 26.88 42.86
C SER A 250 -4.42 25.46 42.35
N ILE A 251 -5.41 25.00 41.58
CA ILE A 251 -5.43 23.68 40.97
C ILE A 251 -5.33 23.80 39.45
N SER A 252 -4.55 22.92 38.85
CA SER A 252 -4.41 22.84 37.40
C SER A 252 -4.60 21.41 36.94
N GLY A 253 -5.08 21.22 35.74
CA GLY A 253 -5.23 19.90 35.19
C GLY A 253 -5.39 19.89 33.69
N LYS A 254 -5.28 18.70 33.14
CA LYS A 254 -5.50 18.44 31.72
C LYS A 254 -6.16 17.10 31.51
N LEU A 255 -7.18 17.07 30.68
CA LEU A 255 -7.84 15.88 30.21
C LEU A 255 -7.26 15.52 28.84
N VAL A 256 -6.61 14.38 28.75
CA VAL A 256 -5.90 13.92 27.56
C VAL A 256 -6.71 12.79 26.93
N PRO A 257 -7.25 12.97 25.71
CA PRO A 257 -7.84 11.87 24.95
C PRO A 257 -6.78 10.96 24.33
N GLU A 258 -7.18 9.79 23.82
CA GLU A 258 -6.28 8.86 23.11
C GLU A 258 -5.65 9.50 21.86
N ILE A 259 -6.44 10.31 21.15
CA ILE A 259 -6.07 11.02 19.92
C ILE A 259 -6.57 12.46 20.05
N GLY A 260 -5.73 13.43 19.69
CA GLY A 260 -6.12 14.82 19.64
C GLY A 260 -5.62 15.69 20.78
N ALA A 261 -5.98 16.97 20.70
CA ALA A 261 -5.51 17.97 21.65
C ALA A 261 -6.17 17.82 23.04
N PRO A 262 -5.39 17.92 24.14
CA PRO A 262 -5.93 17.86 25.48
C PRO A 262 -6.71 19.12 25.85
N GLY A 263 -7.75 18.94 26.67
CA GLY A 263 -8.44 20.05 27.34
C GLY A 263 -7.70 20.41 28.62
N THR A 264 -7.33 21.68 28.81
CA THR A 264 -6.59 22.14 30.00
C THR A 264 -7.45 23.09 30.82
N PHE A 265 -7.28 23.06 32.14
CA PHE A 265 -7.87 24.05 33.04
C PHE A 265 -6.85 24.47 34.11
N SER A 266 -6.96 25.71 34.57
CA SER A 266 -6.20 26.22 35.71
C SER A 266 -7.07 27.22 36.43
N VAL A 267 -7.38 26.92 37.69
CA VAL A 267 -8.34 27.68 38.48
C VAL A 267 -7.80 27.89 39.89
N VAL A 268 -8.26 28.97 40.54
CA VAL A 268 -7.87 29.31 41.90
C VAL A 268 -9.12 29.39 42.75
N ALA A 269 -9.15 28.64 43.85
CA ALA A 269 -10.26 28.67 44.78
C ALA A 269 -10.36 30.04 45.46
N PRO A 270 -11.58 30.57 45.69
CA PRO A 270 -11.76 31.83 46.41
C PRO A 270 -11.27 31.75 47.85
N CYS A 271 -11.10 32.92 48.49
CA CYS A 271 -10.57 33.01 49.85
C CYS A 271 -11.55 32.56 50.95
N VAL A 272 -12.85 32.55 50.65
CA VAL A 272 -13.92 32.14 51.57
C VAL A 272 -14.99 31.40 50.77
N PHE A 273 -15.50 30.31 51.33
CA PHE A 273 -16.58 29.52 50.75
C PHE A 273 -17.92 29.89 51.41
N THR A 274 -18.77 30.63 50.70
CA THR A 274 -20.08 31.08 51.20
C THR A 274 -21.17 30.03 50.94
N THR A 275 -21.09 29.35 49.79
CA THR A 275 -22.01 28.32 49.31
C THR A 275 -21.33 26.96 49.18
N ARG A 276 -22.11 25.88 49.14
CA ARG A 276 -21.58 24.53 48.93
C ARG A 276 -21.13 24.27 47.49
N VAL A 277 -21.75 24.96 46.53
CA VAL A 277 -21.36 24.92 45.12
C VAL A 277 -20.68 26.24 44.80
N ILE A 278 -19.49 26.14 44.22
CA ILE A 278 -18.64 27.29 43.90
C ILE A 278 -18.24 27.18 42.45
N ASP A 279 -18.48 28.25 41.72
CA ASP A 279 -17.98 28.40 40.36
C ASP A 279 -16.51 28.83 40.40
N LEU A 280 -15.64 28.10 39.68
CA LEU A 280 -14.19 28.32 39.67
C LEU A 280 -13.69 28.81 38.30
N TYR A 281 -14.48 28.64 37.24
CA TYR A 281 -14.14 29.01 35.86
C TYR A 281 -15.39 29.07 35.00
#